data_AF-A0AAE0KG72-F1
#
_entry.id   AF-A0AAE0KG72-F1
#
_cell.length_a   1.000
_cell.length_b   1.000
_cell.length_c   1.000
_cell.angle_alpha   90.00
_cell.angle_beta   90.00
_cell.angle_gamma   90.00
#
_symmetry.space_group_name_H-M   'P 1'
#
loop_
_entity.id
_entity.type
_entity.pdbx_description
1 polymer ?
#
loop_
_entity_poly.entity_id
_entity_poly.type
_entity_poly.pdbx_seq_one_letter_code
_entity_poly.pdbx_strand_id
1 'polypeptide(L)'
;MRALTRSHATSPPSWTKKLTACKHSRITRIAVNLFGLVYTIKGQNPSLKPLMLTGHQDVVPADEPPMWKYPPFSAHFDGEWLWGRGASDDKNSITAIFAALETLLSNASWIPEQTIILALGFDEEGKGLRGAGTIAPYLEAI
;
A
#
# COMPACT_ATOMS: atom_id res chain seq x y z
N MET A 1 -7.87 4.19 -5.61
CA MET A 1 -8.87 4.20 -4.52
C MET A 1 -9.96 3.14 -4.66
N ARG A 2 -10.95 3.27 -5.57
CA ARG A 2 -12.11 2.34 -5.62
C ARG A 2 -11.74 0.85 -5.73
N ALA A 3 -10.75 0.50 -6.53
CA ALA A 3 -10.27 -0.88 -6.67
C ALA A 3 -9.69 -1.44 -5.35
N LEU A 4 -9.07 -0.60 -4.54
CA LEU A 4 -8.51 -0.97 -3.24
C LEU A 4 -9.63 -1.11 -2.20
N THR A 5 -10.56 -0.17 -2.14
CA THR A 5 -11.71 -0.24 -1.22
C THR A 5 -12.60 -1.47 -1.47
N ARG A 6 -12.73 -1.91 -2.74
CA ARG A 6 -13.48 -3.13 -3.11
C ARG A 6 -12.79 -4.45 -2.75
N SER A 7 -11.48 -4.44 -2.48
CA SER A 7 -10.77 -5.67 -2.14
C SER A 7 -11.05 -6.08 -0.70
N HIS A 8 -11.52 -7.31 -0.53
CA HIS A 8 -11.50 -7.98 0.77
C HIS A 8 -10.05 -8.37 1.06
N ALA A 9 -9.62 -8.29 2.32
CA ALA A 9 -8.22 -8.52 2.74
C ALA A 9 -7.70 -9.96 2.47
N THR A 10 -8.52 -10.83 1.87
CA THR A 10 -8.30 -12.27 1.77
C THR A 10 -7.61 -12.74 0.48
N SER A 11 -7.16 -11.84 -0.40
CA SER A 11 -6.41 -12.22 -1.62
C SER A 11 -5.37 -11.17 -2.00
N PRO A 12 -4.18 -11.56 -2.51
CA PRO A 12 -3.16 -10.61 -2.95
C PRO A 12 -3.74 -9.73 -4.06
N PRO A 13 -3.88 -8.42 -3.85
CA PRO A 13 -4.67 -7.65 -4.79
C PRO A 13 -3.96 -7.46 -6.14
N SER A 14 -4.71 -7.53 -7.24
CA SER A 14 -4.17 -7.38 -8.60
C SER A 14 -3.51 -6.01 -8.85
N TRP A 15 -3.89 -4.97 -8.09
CA TRP A 15 -3.32 -3.63 -8.20
C TRP A 15 -1.87 -3.53 -7.71
N THR A 16 -1.39 -4.50 -6.92
CA THR A 16 -0.02 -4.50 -6.35
C THR A 16 1.08 -4.62 -7.41
N LYS A 17 0.73 -4.90 -8.67
CA LYS A 17 1.69 -4.97 -9.79
C LYS A 17 1.84 -3.66 -10.55
N LYS A 18 1.04 -2.62 -10.24
CA LYS A 18 1.01 -1.36 -11.02
C LYS A 18 2.33 -0.58 -10.96
N LEU A 19 2.89 -0.35 -9.78
CA LEU A 19 4.19 0.35 -9.63
C LEU A 19 5.31 -0.35 -10.39
N THR A 20 5.31 -1.68 -10.43
CA THR A 20 6.31 -2.48 -11.15
C THR A 20 6.05 -2.64 -12.64
N ALA A 21 4.85 -2.26 -13.13
CA ALA A 21 4.51 -2.33 -14.55
C ALA A 21 5.18 -1.20 -15.34
N CYS A 22 5.41 -0.05 -14.72
CA CYS A 22 6.40 0.91 -15.18
C CYS A 22 7.78 0.26 -15.02
N LYS A 23 8.38 -0.19 -16.13
CA LYS A 23 9.68 -0.88 -16.19
C LYS A 23 10.86 0.03 -15.83
N HIS A 24 10.81 0.72 -14.69
CA HIS A 24 11.96 1.39 -14.13
C HIS A 24 12.86 0.32 -13.51
N SER A 25 14.08 0.19 -14.05
CA SER A 25 15.12 -0.72 -13.54
C SER A 25 15.53 -0.50 -12.07
N ARG A 26 14.98 0.53 -11.42
CA ARG A 26 15.29 0.98 -10.06
C ARG A 26 14.26 0.54 -9.00
N ILE A 27 13.15 -0.08 -9.41
CA ILE A 27 12.07 -0.51 -8.51
C ILE A 27 12.14 -2.01 -8.33
N THR A 28 12.27 -2.46 -7.08
CA THR A 28 12.07 -3.86 -6.71
C THR A 28 10.80 -4.00 -5.90
N ARG A 29 10.13 -5.15 -6.04
CA ARG A 29 8.96 -5.54 -5.24
C ARG A 29 9.21 -6.94 -4.71
N ILE A 30 9.17 -7.08 -3.40
CA ILE A 30 9.35 -8.34 -2.70
C ILE A 30 8.12 -8.61 -1.85
N ALA A 31 7.62 -9.83 -1.92
CA ALA A 31 6.61 -10.33 -1.00
C ALA A 31 7.37 -11.05 0.12
N VAL A 32 7.40 -10.46 1.32
CA VAL A 32 8.13 -11.00 2.48
C VAL A 32 7.48 -12.30 2.96
N ASN A 33 6.16 -12.39 2.77
CA ASN A 33 5.36 -13.60 2.86
C ASN A 33 4.33 -13.57 1.72
N LEU A 34 3.17 -14.21 1.88
CA LEU A 34 2.14 -14.20 0.84
C LEU A 34 1.47 -12.82 0.63
N PHE A 35 1.41 -11.98 1.67
CA PHE A 35 0.61 -10.75 1.70
C PHE A 35 1.38 -9.48 2.08
N GLY A 36 2.45 -9.60 2.89
CA GLY A 36 3.32 -8.47 3.25
C GLY A 36 4.20 -8.07 2.07
N LEU A 37 4.10 -6.80 1.65
CA LEU A 37 4.79 -6.30 0.46
C LEU A 37 5.80 -5.22 0.82
N VAL A 38 7.00 -5.34 0.24
CA VAL A 38 8.03 -4.30 0.30
C VAL A 38 8.36 -3.85 -1.12
N TYR A 39 8.31 -2.55 -1.37
CA TYR A 39 8.83 -1.95 -2.58
C TYR A 39 10.05 -1.12 -2.23
N THR A 40 11.11 -1.22 -3.04
CA THR A 40 12.30 -0.40 -2.89
C THR A 40 12.54 0.36 -4.17
N ILE A 41 12.60 1.69 -4.06
CA ILE A 41 12.96 2.60 -5.14
C ILE A 41 14.35 3.15 -4.80
N LYS A 42 15.37 2.69 -5.51
CA LYS A 42 16.75 3.10 -5.23
C LYS A 42 16.93 4.60 -5.48
N GLY A 43 17.44 5.29 -4.47
CA GLY A 43 17.88 6.68 -4.58
C GLY A 43 19.29 6.80 -5.14
N GLN A 44 19.69 8.04 -5.43
CA GLN A 44 21.02 8.33 -5.99
C GLN A 44 22.12 8.43 -4.93
N ASN A 45 21.77 8.74 -3.68
CA ASN A 45 22.73 8.94 -2.60
C ASN A 45 22.70 7.79 -1.58
N PRO A 46 23.64 6.83 -1.65
CA PRO A 46 23.65 5.67 -0.76
C PRO A 46 24.08 6.01 0.68
N SER A 47 24.61 7.21 0.93
CA SER A 47 25.03 7.64 2.27
C SER A 47 23.85 8.13 3.13
N LEU A 48 22.68 8.36 2.52
CA LEU A 48 21.49 8.80 3.24
C LEU A 48 20.66 7.60 3.73
N LYS A 49 20.05 7.76 4.91
CA LYS A 49 19.09 6.78 5.42
C LYS A 49 17.86 6.72 4.51
N PRO A 50 17.31 5.52 4.23
CA PRO A 50 16.10 5.41 3.42
C PRO A 50 14.90 6.15 4.05
N LEU A 51 14.02 6.70 3.22
CA LEU A 51 12.67 7.11 3.65
C LEU A 51 11.78 5.87 3.66
N MET A 52 11.25 5.51 4.83
CA MET A 52 10.27 4.43 4.94
C MET A 52 8.86 5.01 5.00
N LEU A 53 8.02 4.57 4.07
CA LEU A 53 6.58 4.79 4.07
C LEU A 53 5.88 3.48 4.40
N THR A 54 4.89 3.52 5.26
CA THR A 54 4.15 2.34 5.72
C THR A 54 2.67 2.50 5.47
N GLY A 55 1.96 1.38 5.35
CA GLY A 55 0.50 1.33 5.35
C GLY A 55 0.02 -0.10 5.54
N HIS A 56 -1.27 -0.30 5.81
CA HIS A 56 -1.84 -1.63 5.96
C HIS A 56 -2.99 -1.89 5.02
N GLN A 57 -3.05 -3.12 4.52
CA GLN A 57 -3.98 -3.53 3.46
C GLN A 57 -5.29 -4.09 4.03
N ASP A 58 -5.24 -4.61 5.24
CA ASP A 58 -6.39 -5.11 5.97
C ASP A 58 -7.26 -3.98 6.50
N VAL A 59 -8.46 -4.37 6.89
CA VAL A 59 -9.51 -3.51 7.41
C VAL A 59 -10.26 -4.31 8.46
N VAL A 60 -10.78 -3.65 9.49
CA VAL A 60 -11.73 -4.30 10.41
C VAL A 60 -12.98 -4.83 9.67
N PRO A 61 -13.69 -5.81 10.27
CA PRO A 61 -15.01 -6.21 9.81
C PRO A 61 -15.95 -5.01 9.60
N ALA A 62 -16.85 -5.15 8.64
CA ALA A 62 -17.96 -4.22 8.47
C ALA A 62 -19.19 -4.82 9.13
N ASP A 63 -19.95 -4.01 9.86
CA ASP A 63 -21.21 -4.42 10.47
C ASP A 63 -22.21 -4.95 9.43
N GLU A 64 -23.09 -5.83 9.88
CA GLU A 64 -24.16 -6.39 9.06
C GLU A 64 -25.13 -5.29 8.60
N PRO A 65 -25.75 -5.44 7.41
CA PRO A 65 -26.85 -4.57 7.00
C PRO A 65 -27.96 -4.53 8.07
N PRO A 66 -28.59 -3.37 8.35
CA PRO A 66 -28.60 -2.14 7.54
C PRO A 66 -27.76 -0.98 8.10
N MET A 67 -26.76 -1.22 8.96
CA MET A 67 -26.01 -0.14 9.64
C MET A 67 -25.26 0.81 8.68
N TRP A 68 -25.03 0.38 7.44
CA TRP A 68 -24.34 1.15 6.42
C TRP A 68 -25.30 1.81 5.43
N LYS A 69 -25.13 3.12 5.19
CA LYS A 69 -25.85 3.88 4.14
C LYS A 69 -25.64 3.32 2.73
N TYR A 70 -24.45 2.79 2.45
CA TYR A 70 -24.08 2.12 1.20
C TYR A 70 -23.26 0.86 1.52
N PRO A 71 -23.31 -0.21 0.69
CA PRO A 71 -22.60 -1.44 1.00
C PRO A 71 -21.10 -1.18 1.26
N PRO A 72 -20.53 -1.68 2.37
CA PRO A 72 -19.21 -1.27 2.88
C PRO A 72 -18.08 -1.49 1.88
N PHE A 73 -18.14 -2.53 1.04
CA PHE A 73 -17.11 -2.84 0.06
C PHE A 73 -17.47 -2.38 -1.37
N SER A 74 -18.47 -1.53 -1.54
CA SER A 74 -18.87 -1.00 -2.85
C SER A 74 -18.01 0.16 -3.33
N ALA A 75 -17.30 0.86 -2.44
CA ALA A 75 -16.58 2.10 -2.76
C ALA A 75 -17.49 3.13 -3.45
N HIS A 76 -18.66 3.39 -2.85
CA HIS A 76 -19.68 4.29 -3.39
C HIS A 76 -19.22 5.74 -3.26
N PHE A 77 -19.34 6.53 -4.32
CA PHE A 77 -19.10 7.97 -4.28
C PHE A 77 -20.42 8.66 -4.55
N ASP A 78 -20.87 9.49 -3.62
CA ASP A 78 -22.17 10.17 -3.70
C ASP A 78 -22.09 11.58 -4.30
N GLY A 79 -20.91 11.99 -4.78
CA GLY A 79 -20.63 13.33 -5.29
C GLY A 79 -19.79 14.19 -4.35
N GLU A 80 -19.71 13.80 -3.07
CA GLU A 80 -18.95 14.53 -2.05
C GLU A 80 -17.98 13.60 -1.32
N TRP A 81 -18.45 12.44 -0.87
CA TRP A 81 -17.69 11.50 -0.05
C TRP A 81 -17.54 10.14 -0.71
N LEU A 82 -16.37 9.51 -0.51
CA LEU A 82 -16.16 8.11 -0.87
C LEU A 82 -16.48 7.22 0.34
N TRP A 83 -17.59 6.52 0.26
CA TRP A 83 -18.08 5.59 1.27
C TRP A 83 -17.51 4.20 1.03
N GLY A 84 -16.86 3.65 2.06
CA GLY A 84 -16.53 2.23 2.10
C GLY A 84 -15.57 1.88 3.22
N ARG A 85 -15.60 0.62 3.66
CA ARG A 85 -14.65 0.08 4.62
C ARG A 85 -13.23 0.18 4.07
N GLY A 86 -12.38 0.80 4.86
CA GLY A 86 -11.02 1.15 4.54
C GLY A 86 -10.84 2.38 3.66
N ALA A 87 -11.91 3.10 3.29
CA ALA A 87 -11.76 4.33 2.53
C ALA A 87 -10.93 5.40 3.27
N SER A 88 -10.99 5.42 4.60
CA SER A 88 -10.13 6.28 5.43
C SER A 88 -8.99 5.53 6.12
N ASP A 89 -9.12 4.22 6.31
CA ASP A 89 -8.24 3.42 7.17
C ASP A 89 -7.94 2.05 6.55
N ASP A 90 -6.85 1.87 5.81
CA ASP A 90 -5.80 2.85 5.46
C ASP A 90 -5.59 2.93 3.94
N LYS A 91 -6.63 2.60 3.19
CA LYS A 91 -6.54 2.45 1.73
C LYS A 91 -6.38 3.81 1.02
N ASN A 92 -6.79 4.90 1.65
CA ASN A 92 -6.51 6.26 1.18
C ASN A 92 -5.01 6.54 1.18
N SER A 93 -4.31 6.28 2.29
CA SER A 93 -2.87 6.55 2.42
C SER A 93 -2.08 5.72 1.43
N ILE A 94 -2.36 4.41 1.35
CA ILE A 94 -1.75 3.54 0.34
C ILE A 94 -2.02 4.08 -1.08
N THR A 95 -3.26 4.46 -1.39
CA THR A 95 -3.58 5.02 -2.71
C THR A 95 -2.81 6.31 -2.99
N ALA A 96 -2.72 7.22 -2.01
CA ALA A 96 -2.04 8.50 -2.17
C ALA A 96 -0.54 8.31 -2.40
N ILE A 97 0.10 7.41 -1.63
CA ILE A 97 1.51 7.05 -1.80
C ILE A 97 1.75 6.50 -3.21
N PHE A 98 0.94 5.53 -3.65
CA PHE A 98 1.08 4.95 -4.99
C PHE A 98 0.88 6.01 -6.08
N ALA A 99 -0.14 6.86 -5.97
CA ALA A 99 -0.39 7.91 -6.97
C ALA A 99 0.76 8.92 -7.05
N ALA A 100 1.31 9.33 -5.91
CA ALA A 100 2.46 10.23 -5.86
C ALA A 100 3.70 9.58 -6.51
N LEU A 101 3.99 8.33 -6.15
CA LEU A 101 5.12 7.59 -6.72
C LEU A 101 4.94 7.35 -8.22
N GLU A 102 3.77 6.92 -8.69
CA GLU A 102 3.47 6.75 -10.12
C GLU A 102 3.66 8.07 -10.88
N THR A 103 3.22 9.19 -10.31
CA THR A 103 3.39 10.53 -10.92
C THR A 103 4.87 10.90 -11.03
N LEU A 104 5.64 10.76 -9.93
CA LEU A 104 7.07 11.08 -9.92
C LEU A 104 7.86 10.18 -10.87
N LEU A 105 7.56 8.88 -10.87
CA LEU A 105 8.22 7.86 -11.69
C LEU A 105 7.81 7.90 -13.16
N SER A 106 6.72 8.60 -13.52
CA SER A 106 6.39 8.86 -14.92
C SER A 106 7.43 9.75 -15.62
N ASN A 107 8.18 10.54 -14.84
CA ASN A 107 9.36 11.25 -15.31
C ASN A 107 10.59 10.35 -15.19
N ALA A 108 11.05 9.79 -16.32
CA ALA A 108 12.17 8.85 -16.34
C ALA A 108 13.50 9.40 -15.80
N SER A 109 13.65 10.73 -15.80
CA SER A 109 14.83 11.43 -15.30
C SER A 109 14.76 11.73 -13.80
N TRP A 110 13.59 11.60 -13.18
CA TRP A 110 13.49 11.79 -11.74
C TRP A 110 14.12 10.61 -11.00
N ILE A 111 14.95 10.92 -10.01
CA ILE A 111 15.58 9.97 -9.11
C ILE A 111 15.46 10.55 -7.71
N PRO A 112 14.93 9.80 -6.72
CA PRO A 112 14.87 10.30 -5.36
C PRO A 112 16.29 10.43 -4.79
N GLU A 113 16.50 11.45 -3.95
CA GLU A 113 17.81 11.68 -3.32
C GLU A 113 18.22 10.49 -2.45
N GLN A 114 17.34 10.10 -1.51
CA GLN A 114 17.49 8.89 -0.70
C GLN A 114 16.60 7.75 -1.21
N THR A 115 16.98 6.51 -0.92
CA THR A 115 16.16 5.33 -1.22
C THR A 115 14.79 5.43 -0.54
N ILE A 116 13.71 5.10 -1.25
CA ILE A 116 12.36 5.04 -0.70
C ILE A 116 12.00 3.57 -0.52
N ILE A 117 11.56 3.20 0.68
CA ILE A 117 11.04 1.88 1.02
C ILE A 117 9.55 2.03 1.33
N LEU A 118 8.71 1.25 0.66
CA LEU A 118 7.28 1.15 0.97
C LEU A 118 7.00 -0.23 1.57
N ALA A 119 6.64 -0.27 2.85
CA ALA A 119 6.36 -1.48 3.60
C ALA A 119 4.86 -1.60 3.91
N LEU A 120 4.18 -2.55 3.28
CA LEU A 120 2.73 -2.73 3.38
C LEU A 120 2.37 -3.98 4.19
N GLY A 121 1.84 -3.75 5.38
CA GLY A 121 1.28 -4.79 6.25
C GLY A 121 -0.08 -5.31 5.77
N PHE A 122 -0.62 -6.32 6.45
CA PHE A 122 -1.91 -6.94 6.12
C PHE A 122 -2.66 -7.49 7.35
N ASP A 123 -2.21 -7.20 8.57
CA ASP A 123 -2.88 -7.63 9.80
C ASP A 123 -2.75 -6.59 10.93
N GLU A 124 -2.59 -5.31 10.57
CA GLU A 124 -2.39 -4.20 11.51
C GLU A 124 -3.58 -4.07 12.46
N GLU A 125 -4.80 -4.12 11.90
CA GLU A 125 -6.07 -3.98 12.63
C GLU A 125 -6.32 -5.14 13.61
N GLY A 126 -5.57 -6.23 13.46
CA GLY A 126 -5.52 -7.33 14.40
C GLY A 126 -4.45 -7.13 15.47
N LYS A 127 -3.18 -7.32 15.08
CA LYS A 127 -2.00 -7.26 15.98
C LYS A 127 -0.68 -6.90 15.27
N GLY A 128 -0.65 -6.89 13.94
CA GLY A 128 0.55 -6.62 13.14
C GLY A 128 1.63 -7.72 13.18
N LEU A 129 1.40 -8.86 13.84
CA LEU A 129 2.44 -9.88 14.08
C LEU A 129 2.90 -10.58 12.81
N ARG A 130 1.99 -10.80 11.84
CA ARG A 130 2.26 -11.52 10.59
C ARG A 130 2.63 -10.56 9.46
N GLY A 131 2.15 -9.32 9.51
CA GLY A 131 2.51 -8.23 8.61
C GLY A 131 3.78 -7.54 9.07
N ALA A 132 3.65 -6.44 9.81
CA ALA A 132 4.79 -5.63 10.25
C ALA A 132 5.85 -6.44 11.02
N GLY A 133 5.41 -7.37 11.88
CA GLY A 133 6.30 -8.25 12.65
C GLY A 133 7.18 -9.18 11.82
N THR A 134 6.82 -9.46 10.56
CA THR A 134 7.68 -10.22 9.63
C THR A 134 8.43 -9.33 8.64
N ILE A 135 7.86 -8.16 8.31
CA ILE A 135 8.53 -7.18 7.44
C ILE A 135 9.72 -6.55 8.13
N ALA A 136 9.61 -6.20 9.42
CA ALA A 136 10.70 -5.59 10.18
C ALA A 136 11.99 -6.42 10.16
N PRO A 137 12.00 -7.71 10.57
CA PRO A 137 13.24 -8.51 10.53
C PRO A 137 13.77 -8.74 9.11
N TYR A 138 12.91 -8.73 8.09
CA TYR A 138 13.36 -8.76 6.70
C TYR A 138 14.12 -7.48 6.32
N LEU A 139 13.61 -6.30 6.70
CA LEU A 139 14.25 -5.02 6.41
C LEU A 139 15.55 -4.79 7.20
N GLU A 140 15.64 -5.33 8.42
CA GLU A 140 16.87 -5.28 9.23
C GLU A 140 18.00 -6.15 8.67
N ALA A 141 17.67 -7.15 7.84
CA ALA A 141 18.62 -8.10 7.28
C ALA A 141 19.21 -7.68 5.92
N ILE A 142 18.76 -6.56 5.33
CA ILE A 142 19.15 -6.11 3.98
C ILE A 142 19.94 -4.80 3.96
#